data_AF-A0A3P7IH01-F1
#
_entry.id   AF-A0A3P7IH01-F1
#
_cell.length_a   1.000
_cell.length_b   1.000
_cell.length_c   1.000
_cell.angle_alpha   90.00
_cell.angle_beta   90.00
_cell.angle_gamma   90.00
#
_symmetry.space_group_name_H-M   'P 1'
#
loop_
_entity.id
_entity.type
_entity.pdbx_description
1 polymer ?
#
loop_
_entity_poly.entity_id
_entity_poly.type
_entity_poly.pdbx_seq_one_letter_code
_entity_poly.pdbx_strand_id
1 'polypeptide(L)'
;MQPTMEEKPQEKKSVPKKNAEPKVNGLATVQENGFLEEGDGAATIEELMRTRAHFHKVGENYMTDGYITTPKTKELLKKHLEATGGKVITRFPPEPNGVLHIGHAKAININFGYAKAHNGLCNLRFDDTNPEKEEEKFFTAIEDMVHWLGKLSL
;
A
#
# COMPACT_ATOMS: atom_id res chain seq x y z
N MET A 1 38.79 -19.02 -55.17
CA MET A 1 39.72 -18.70 -54.07
C MET A 1 38.90 -18.23 -52.89
N GLN A 2 38.73 -19.07 -51.87
CA GLN A 2 38.06 -18.70 -50.63
C GLN A 2 39.12 -18.18 -49.66
N PRO A 3 38.93 -17.04 -48.97
CA PRO A 3 39.88 -16.57 -47.98
C PRO A 3 39.75 -17.37 -46.68
N THR A 4 40.88 -17.89 -46.21
CA THR A 4 41.07 -18.51 -44.90
C THR A 4 40.85 -17.48 -43.79
N MET A 5 39.96 -17.77 -42.84
CA MET A 5 39.78 -16.97 -41.63
C MET A 5 40.93 -17.26 -40.65
N GLU A 6 41.72 -16.24 -40.31
CA GLU A 6 42.69 -16.28 -39.21
C GLU A 6 41.95 -16.19 -37.86
N GLU A 7 42.10 -17.20 -37.00
CA GLU A 7 41.65 -17.17 -35.62
C GLU A 7 42.52 -16.21 -34.79
N LYS A 8 41.88 -15.19 -34.18
CA LYS A 8 42.50 -14.35 -33.15
C LYS A 8 42.35 -14.97 -31.76
N PRO A 9 43.32 -14.76 -30.83
CA PRO A 9 43.31 -15.40 -29.50
C PRO A 9 42.13 -14.92 -28.63
N GLN A 10 41.48 -15.87 -27.97
CA GLN A 10 40.40 -15.60 -27.00
C GLN A 10 40.94 -14.92 -25.74
N GLU A 11 40.51 -13.69 -25.52
CA GLU A 11 40.71 -12.95 -24.27
C GLU A 11 39.68 -13.42 -23.23
N LYS A 12 40.15 -13.98 -22.10
CA LYS A 12 39.30 -14.48 -21.00
C LYS A 12 38.51 -13.33 -20.38
N LYS A 13 37.24 -13.17 -20.74
CA LYS A 13 36.30 -12.29 -20.03
C LYS A 13 35.76 -12.98 -18.78
N SER A 14 36.12 -12.41 -17.64
CA SER A 14 35.64 -12.76 -16.31
C SER A 14 34.11 -12.71 -16.21
N VAL A 15 33.54 -13.75 -15.62
CA VAL A 15 32.12 -13.91 -15.32
C VAL A 15 31.61 -12.76 -14.43
N PRO A 16 30.47 -12.10 -14.74
CA PRO A 16 29.86 -11.12 -13.85
C PRO A 16 29.32 -11.82 -12.59
N LYS A 17 29.80 -11.39 -11.42
CA LYS A 17 29.30 -11.85 -10.12
C LYS A 17 27.83 -11.42 -9.96
N LYS A 18 26.99 -12.34 -9.47
CA LYS A 18 25.61 -12.10 -9.04
C LYS A 18 25.57 -10.91 -8.08
N ASN A 19 24.84 -9.86 -8.45
CA ASN A 19 24.54 -8.77 -7.54
C ASN A 19 23.57 -9.30 -6.46
N ALA A 20 24.04 -9.28 -5.22
CA ALA A 20 23.24 -9.59 -4.04
C ALA A 20 22.23 -8.46 -3.80
N GLU A 21 21.03 -8.85 -3.38
CA GLU A 21 19.98 -7.95 -2.88
C GLU A 21 20.53 -7.06 -1.75
N PRO A 22 20.15 -5.77 -1.68
CA PRO A 22 20.63 -4.90 -0.63
C PRO A 22 20.00 -5.32 0.71
N LYS A 23 20.84 -5.88 1.58
CA LYS A 23 20.53 -6.08 3.00
C LYS A 23 20.42 -4.70 3.66
N VAL A 24 19.21 -4.31 4.04
CA VAL A 24 18.98 -3.14 4.89
C VAL A 24 19.43 -3.50 6.30
N ASN A 25 20.68 -3.16 6.62
CA ASN A 25 21.20 -3.20 7.98
C ASN A 25 20.60 -2.04 8.77
N GLY A 26 20.09 -2.34 9.97
CA GLY A 26 19.57 -1.37 10.91
C GLY A 26 20.60 -0.32 11.30
N LEU A 27 20.14 0.91 11.49
CA LEU A 27 20.91 1.98 12.13
C LEU A 27 20.40 2.17 13.56
N ALA A 28 21.31 1.99 14.51
CA ALA A 28 21.30 2.63 15.82
C ALA A 28 22.75 3.05 16.09
N THR A 29 23.13 4.16 16.71
CA THR A 29 22.54 5.44 17.17
C THR A 29 23.78 6.32 17.49
N VAL A 30 23.65 7.66 17.54
CA VAL A 30 24.60 8.50 18.29
C VAL A 30 23.79 9.33 19.27
N GLN A 31 24.09 9.22 20.56
CA GLN A 31 23.59 10.10 21.63
C GLN A 31 24.75 10.89 22.22
N GLU A 32 24.58 12.20 22.31
CA GLU A 32 24.98 12.93 23.51
C GLU A 32 23.73 13.70 23.96
N ASN A 33 23.13 13.23 25.06
CA ASN A 33 21.99 13.78 25.80
C ASN A 33 20.59 13.56 25.22
N GLY A 34 19.93 12.50 25.71
CA GLY A 34 18.48 12.32 25.66
C GLY A 34 18.09 10.91 25.25
N PHE A 35 17.72 10.09 26.24
CA PHE A 35 17.24 8.71 26.13
C PHE A 35 16.54 8.38 24.79
N LEU A 36 17.09 7.41 24.05
CA LEU A 36 16.36 6.61 23.07
C LEU A 36 16.00 5.30 23.79
N GLU A 37 14.77 5.22 24.27
CA GLU A 37 14.19 3.94 24.70
C GLU A 37 14.01 3.02 23.49
N GLU A 38 14.15 1.71 23.73
CA GLU A 38 14.04 0.65 22.74
C GLU A 38 12.71 0.79 21.96
N GLY A 39 12.83 1.06 20.65
CA GLY A 39 11.76 1.67 19.87
C GLY A 39 10.51 0.81 19.70
N ASP A 40 9.39 1.35 20.19
CA ASP A 40 8.01 0.87 20.05
C ASP A 40 7.46 0.93 18.60
N GLY A 41 8.32 0.78 17.59
CA GLY A 41 7.99 0.91 16.18
C GLY A 41 7.54 -0.40 15.53
N ALA A 42 6.91 -0.31 14.36
CA ALA A 42 6.70 -1.46 13.46
C ALA A 42 7.68 -1.35 12.28
N ALA A 43 8.24 -2.48 11.84
CA ALA A 43 9.21 -2.49 10.73
C ALA A 43 8.54 -2.29 9.36
N THR A 44 7.25 -2.60 9.25
CA THR A 44 6.46 -2.39 8.04
C THR A 44 5.08 -1.83 8.34
N ILE A 45 4.45 -1.20 7.33
CA ILE A 45 3.06 -0.77 7.45
C ILE A 45 2.11 -1.97 7.66
N GLU A 46 2.41 -3.12 7.05
CA GLU A 46 1.60 -4.32 7.20
C GLU A 46 1.61 -4.84 8.64
N GLU A 47 2.80 -4.87 9.26
CA GLU A 47 2.96 -5.20 10.67
C GLU A 47 2.19 -4.20 11.56
N LEU A 48 2.36 -2.89 11.34
CA LEU A 48 1.64 -1.86 12.08
C LEU A 48 0.12 -2.09 12.04
N MET A 49 -0.40 -2.38 10.86
CA MET A 49 -1.84 -2.60 10.62
C MET A 49 -2.37 -3.89 11.25
N ARG A 50 -1.51 -4.90 11.48
CA ARG A 50 -1.92 -6.14 12.16
C ARG A 50 -1.83 -6.04 13.67
N THR A 51 -0.79 -5.41 14.20
CA THR A 51 -0.43 -5.54 15.61
C THR A 51 -0.88 -4.36 16.46
N ARG A 52 -0.97 -3.16 15.88
CA ARG A 52 -1.15 -1.91 16.64
C ARG A 52 -2.41 -1.14 16.29
N ALA A 53 -3.00 -1.43 15.13
CA ALA A 53 -4.27 -0.84 14.73
C ALA A 53 -5.44 -1.62 15.36
N HIS A 54 -5.94 -1.16 16.51
CA HIS A 54 -7.07 -1.78 17.21
C HIS A 54 -8.42 -1.38 16.59
N PHE A 55 -8.67 -1.83 15.36
CA PHE A 55 -9.97 -1.66 14.73
C PHE A 55 -10.92 -2.84 15.03
N HIS A 56 -12.22 -2.56 14.94
CA HIS A 56 -13.27 -3.58 15.03
C HIS A 56 -13.14 -4.63 13.92
N LYS A 57 -13.66 -5.83 14.17
CA LYS A 57 -13.79 -6.86 13.13
C LYS A 57 -14.93 -6.51 12.18
N VAL A 58 -14.88 -7.08 10.98
CA VAL A 58 -15.93 -6.90 9.97
C VAL A 58 -17.29 -7.37 10.53
N GLY A 59 -18.30 -6.51 10.46
CA GLY A 59 -19.63 -6.76 11.03
C GLY A 59 -19.79 -6.39 12.51
N GLU A 60 -18.71 -5.99 13.20
CA GLU A 60 -18.72 -5.57 14.62
C GLU A 60 -18.69 -4.04 14.77
N ASN A 61 -19.18 -3.29 13.78
CA ASN A 61 -19.15 -1.81 13.79
C ASN A 61 -19.82 -1.22 15.04
N TYR A 62 -20.83 -1.90 15.60
CA TYR A 62 -21.53 -1.48 16.81
C TYR A 62 -20.67 -1.45 18.08
N MET A 63 -19.44 -2.00 18.02
CA MET A 63 -18.50 -1.99 19.14
C MET A 63 -17.59 -0.76 19.14
N THR A 64 -17.60 0.05 18.08
CA THR A 64 -16.77 1.26 18.01
C THR A 64 -17.42 2.41 18.77
N ASP A 65 -16.60 3.26 19.37
CA ASP A 65 -17.06 4.48 20.03
C ASP A 65 -17.88 5.37 19.08
N GLY A 66 -18.96 5.95 19.61
CA GLY A 66 -19.90 6.78 18.85
C GLY A 66 -20.82 6.05 17.85
N TYR A 67 -20.76 4.72 17.72
CA TYR A 67 -21.66 4.00 16.81
C TYR A 67 -23.11 4.01 17.32
N ILE A 68 -24.04 4.52 16.50
CA ILE A 68 -25.46 4.57 16.83
C ILE A 68 -26.16 3.29 16.38
N THR A 69 -26.66 2.52 17.34
CA THR A 69 -27.50 1.35 17.04
C THR A 69 -28.97 1.75 16.88
N THR A 70 -29.59 1.29 15.80
CA THR A 70 -31.02 1.45 15.50
C THR A 70 -31.71 0.08 15.51
N PRO A 71 -33.06 0.02 15.49
CA PRO A 71 -33.77 -1.24 15.35
C PRO A 71 -33.38 -2.06 14.10
N LYS A 72 -32.86 -1.40 13.05
CA LYS A 72 -32.42 -2.05 11.80
C LYS A 72 -30.96 -2.50 11.80
N THR A 73 -30.14 -2.10 12.80
CA THR A 73 -28.69 -2.32 12.77
C THR A 73 -28.31 -3.79 12.59
N LYS A 74 -28.97 -4.71 13.30
CA LYS A 74 -28.68 -6.16 13.17
C LYS A 74 -28.97 -6.68 11.76
N GLU A 75 -30.07 -6.25 11.15
CA GLU A 75 -30.45 -6.65 9.79
C GLU A 75 -29.44 -6.10 8.77
N LEU A 76 -29.04 -4.84 8.90
CA LEU A 76 -28.09 -4.19 8.01
C LEU A 76 -26.70 -4.83 8.09
N LEU A 77 -26.21 -5.15 9.30
CA LEU A 77 -24.93 -5.83 9.48
C LEU A 77 -24.96 -7.26 8.92
N LYS A 78 -26.09 -7.97 9.03
CA LYS A 78 -26.26 -9.28 8.38
C LYS A 78 -26.14 -9.17 6.86
N LYS A 79 -26.88 -8.23 6.25
CA LYS A 79 -26.81 -7.97 4.80
C LYS A 79 -25.40 -7.54 4.37
N HIS A 80 -24.72 -6.75 5.19
CA HIS A 80 -23.33 -6.36 4.96
C HIS A 80 -22.41 -7.59 4.93
N LEU A 81 -22.50 -8.48 5.92
CA LEU A 81 -21.68 -9.69 5.97
C LEU A 81 -21.93 -10.63 4.79
N GLU A 82 -23.18 -10.76 4.35
CA GLU A 82 -23.55 -11.51 3.15
C GLU A 82 -22.90 -10.91 1.88
N ALA A 83 -22.91 -9.58 1.76
CA ALA A 83 -22.33 -8.89 0.60
C ALA A 83 -20.80 -8.90 0.60
N THR A 84 -20.15 -8.80 1.75
CA THR A 84 -18.68 -8.71 1.86
C THR A 84 -18.00 -10.05 2.08
N GLY A 85 -18.75 -11.09 2.45
CA GLY A 85 -18.20 -12.37 2.89
C GLY A 85 -17.32 -12.25 4.14
N GLY A 86 -17.54 -11.20 4.96
CA GLY A 86 -16.73 -10.91 6.14
C GLY A 86 -15.32 -10.40 5.86
N LYS A 87 -15.02 -10.00 4.61
CA LYS A 87 -13.71 -9.44 4.25
C LYS A 87 -13.60 -7.98 4.63
N VAL A 88 -12.38 -7.54 4.99
CA VAL A 88 -12.08 -6.12 5.13
C VAL A 88 -12.22 -5.44 3.76
N ILE A 89 -12.95 -4.34 3.71
CA ILE A 89 -13.09 -3.52 2.50
C ILE A 89 -12.78 -2.07 2.85
N THR A 90 -11.72 -1.53 2.26
CA THR A 90 -11.32 -0.12 2.37
C THR A 90 -11.47 0.60 1.02
N ARG A 91 -11.23 1.91 1.01
CA ARG A 91 -11.22 2.70 -0.23
C ARG A 91 -10.20 3.82 -0.13
N PHE A 92 -9.52 4.13 -1.22
CA PHE A 92 -8.78 5.37 -1.38
C PHE A 92 -9.56 6.26 -2.37
N PRO A 93 -10.16 7.37 -1.91
CA PRO A 93 -11.02 8.20 -2.77
C PRO A 93 -10.41 9.57 -3.11
N PRO A 94 -9.47 9.65 -4.07
CA PRO A 94 -8.92 10.93 -4.50
C PRO A 94 -9.89 11.66 -5.43
N GLU A 95 -9.91 13.00 -5.36
CA GLU A 95 -10.54 13.83 -6.39
C GLU A 95 -9.68 13.84 -7.67
N PRO A 96 -10.24 13.61 -8.86
CA PRO A 96 -9.49 13.58 -10.12
C PRO A 96 -9.29 15.00 -10.72
N ASN A 97 -9.04 15.99 -9.87
CA ASN A 97 -8.88 17.39 -10.24
C ASN A 97 -7.53 18.00 -9.76
N GLY A 98 -6.66 17.18 -9.16
CA GLY A 98 -5.44 17.63 -8.51
C GLY A 98 -4.34 16.58 -8.47
N VAL A 99 -3.15 17.02 -8.07
CA VAL A 99 -1.94 16.17 -8.03
C VAL A 99 -1.78 15.56 -6.64
N LEU A 100 -1.51 14.26 -6.60
CA LEU A 100 -1.14 13.58 -5.36
C LEU A 100 0.20 14.11 -4.84
N HIS A 101 0.19 14.71 -3.65
CA HIS A 101 1.39 15.02 -2.89
C HIS A 101 1.73 13.95 -1.82
N ILE A 102 2.85 14.11 -1.12
CA ILE A 102 3.36 13.16 -0.11
C ILE A 102 2.35 12.77 0.99
N GLY A 103 1.46 13.68 1.39
CA GLY A 103 0.36 13.35 2.31
C GLY A 103 -0.53 12.19 1.82
N HIS A 104 -0.76 12.08 0.51
CA HIS A 104 -1.53 10.98 -0.06
C HIS A 104 -0.80 9.64 0.04
N ALA A 105 0.54 9.62 0.09
CA ALA A 105 1.28 8.38 0.30
C ALA A 105 0.91 7.73 1.65
N LYS A 106 0.61 8.52 2.69
CA LYS A 106 0.10 8.00 3.96
C LYS A 106 -1.29 7.38 3.78
N ALA A 107 -2.21 8.09 3.12
CA ALA A 107 -3.57 7.60 2.90
C ALA A 107 -3.59 6.31 2.06
N ILE A 108 -2.77 6.24 1.01
CA ILE A 108 -2.58 5.05 0.17
C ILE A 108 -2.04 3.89 1.03
N ASN A 109 -0.97 4.12 1.80
CA ASN A 109 -0.39 3.07 2.63
C ASN A 109 -1.35 2.57 3.72
N ILE A 110 -2.16 3.43 4.31
CA ILE A 110 -3.17 3.03 5.31
C ILE A 110 -4.27 2.22 4.64
N ASN A 111 -4.92 2.73 3.59
CA ASN A 111 -6.09 2.06 3.01
C ASN A 111 -5.72 0.72 2.36
N PHE A 112 -4.70 0.71 1.48
CA PHE A 112 -4.27 -0.52 0.81
C PHE A 112 -3.50 -1.44 1.74
N GLY A 113 -2.67 -0.89 2.64
CA GLY A 113 -1.91 -1.69 3.61
C GLY A 113 -2.83 -2.39 4.61
N TYR A 114 -3.88 -1.72 5.10
CA TYR A 114 -4.85 -2.34 6.00
C TYR A 114 -5.63 -3.46 5.31
N ALA A 115 -6.12 -3.24 4.08
CA ALA A 115 -6.76 -4.31 3.31
C ALA A 115 -5.81 -5.50 3.10
N LYS A 116 -4.57 -5.26 2.65
CA LYS A 116 -3.58 -6.33 2.44
C LYS A 116 -3.27 -7.11 3.73
N ALA A 117 -3.06 -6.40 4.84
CA ALA A 117 -2.75 -6.98 6.14
C ALA A 117 -3.84 -7.95 6.63
N HIS A 118 -5.10 -7.68 6.27
CA HIS A 118 -6.29 -8.43 6.72
C HIS A 118 -6.98 -9.20 5.59
N ASN A 119 -6.25 -9.56 4.52
CA ASN A 119 -6.76 -10.34 3.37
C ASN A 119 -8.05 -9.77 2.76
N GLY A 120 -8.17 -8.44 2.79
CA GLY A 120 -9.28 -7.66 2.28
C GLY A 120 -9.06 -7.09 0.89
N LEU A 121 -9.94 -6.16 0.52
CA LEU A 121 -9.91 -5.42 -0.74
C LEU A 121 -9.85 -3.92 -0.47
N CYS A 122 -9.14 -3.18 -1.31
CA CYS A 122 -9.14 -1.72 -1.29
C CYS A 122 -9.55 -1.20 -2.67
N ASN A 123 -10.62 -0.41 -2.71
CA ASN A 123 -11.09 0.20 -3.94
C ASN A 123 -10.38 1.54 -4.19
N LEU A 124 -9.80 1.73 -5.37
CA LEU A 124 -9.50 3.07 -5.89
C LEU A 124 -10.81 3.64 -6.44
N ARG A 125 -11.35 4.67 -5.79
CA ARG A 125 -12.65 5.23 -6.14
C ARG A 125 -12.55 6.73 -6.31
N PHE A 126 -12.38 7.20 -7.54
CA PHE A 126 -12.37 8.62 -7.84
C PHE A 126 -13.61 9.32 -7.26
N ASP A 127 -13.40 10.45 -6.59
CA ASP A 127 -14.46 11.33 -6.10
C ASP A 127 -14.77 12.37 -7.19
N ASP A 128 -15.61 11.96 -8.14
CA ASP A 128 -16.01 12.67 -9.36
C ASP A 128 -17.32 13.45 -9.18
N THR A 129 -17.55 13.97 -7.97
CA THR A 129 -18.75 14.74 -7.65
C THR A 129 -18.78 16.12 -8.31
N ASN A 130 -17.69 16.55 -8.96
CA ASN A 130 -17.55 17.87 -9.57
C ASN A 130 -17.00 17.80 -11.01
N PRO A 131 -17.88 17.59 -12.01
CA PRO A 131 -17.47 17.31 -13.40
C PRO A 131 -16.76 18.46 -14.11
N GLU A 132 -16.84 19.70 -13.61
CA GLU A 132 -16.21 20.86 -14.26
C GLU A 132 -14.70 20.95 -14.06
N LYS A 133 -14.15 20.18 -13.10
CA LYS A 133 -12.73 20.26 -12.70
C LYS A 133 -11.93 19.00 -13.04
N GLU A 134 -12.56 18.06 -13.75
CA GLU A 134 -11.97 16.75 -14.00
C GLU A 134 -11.18 16.76 -15.29
N GLU A 135 -9.93 16.31 -15.22
CA GLU A 135 -9.09 16.14 -16.40
C GLU A 135 -8.53 14.72 -16.40
N GLU A 136 -8.62 14.03 -17.55
CA GLU A 136 -8.12 12.66 -17.74
C GLU A 136 -6.67 12.48 -17.25
N LYS A 137 -5.83 13.51 -17.43
CA LYS A 137 -4.43 13.52 -16.97
C LYS A 137 -4.29 13.24 -15.47
N PHE A 138 -5.25 13.67 -14.64
CA PHE A 138 -5.21 13.43 -13.20
C PHE A 138 -5.62 12.01 -12.86
N PHE A 139 -6.58 11.42 -13.59
CA PHE A 139 -6.94 10.01 -13.44
C PHE A 139 -5.71 9.13 -13.68
N THR A 140 -5.06 9.27 -14.83
CA THR A 140 -3.87 8.47 -15.18
C THR A 140 -2.75 8.69 -14.15
N ALA A 141 -2.47 9.93 -13.77
CA ALA A 141 -1.41 10.23 -12.80
C ALA A 141 -1.69 9.63 -11.42
N ILE A 142 -2.95 9.60 -10.98
CA ILE A 142 -3.36 8.99 -9.72
C ILE A 142 -3.16 7.47 -9.78
N GLU A 143 -3.63 6.82 -10.85
CA GLU A 143 -3.46 5.36 -11.03
C GLU A 143 -1.98 4.97 -11.04
N ASP A 144 -1.16 5.71 -11.80
CA ASP A 144 0.28 5.50 -11.90
C ASP A 144 0.97 5.61 -10.54
N MET A 145 0.59 6.56 -9.70
CA MET A 145 1.16 6.70 -8.35
C MET A 145 0.75 5.57 -7.41
N VAL A 146 -0.50 5.10 -7.50
CA VAL A 146 -0.96 3.94 -6.71
C VAL A 146 -0.25 2.66 -7.18
N HIS A 147 -0.04 2.50 -8.49
CA HIS A 147 0.73 1.40 -9.09
C HIS A 147 2.20 1.46 -8.66
N TRP A 148 2.83 2.63 -8.75
CA TRP A 148 4.23 2.84 -8.40
C TRP A 148 4.51 2.50 -6.93
N LEU A 149 3.57 2.79 -6.02
CA LEU A 149 3.66 2.41 -4.60
C LEU A 149 3.36 0.92 -4.33
N GLY A 150 3.16 0.11 -5.37
CA GLY A 150 2.96 -1.33 -5.30
C GLY A 150 1.63 -1.74 -4.66
N LYS A 151 0.57 -0.92 -4.81
CA LYS A 151 -0.71 -1.16 -4.14
C LYS A 151 -1.80 -1.78 -5.01
N LEU A 152 -1.63 -1.74 -6.33
CA LEU A 152 -2.44 -2.46 -7.29
C LEU A 152 -1.53 -3.44 -8.03
N SER A 153 -1.98 -4.69 -8.13
CA SER A 153 -1.35 -5.73 -8.94
C SER A 153 -2.14 -5.88 -10.24
N LEU A 154 -1.46 -5.80 -11.38
CA LEU A 154 -2.00 -6.21 -12.69
C LEU A 154 -2.33 -7.71 -12.70
#